data_AF-A0A2W1AV92-F1
#
_entry.id   AF-A0A2W1AV92-F1
#
_cell.length_a   1.000
_cell.length_b   1.000
_cell.length_c   1.000
_cell.angle_alpha   90.00
_cell.angle_beta   90.00
_cell.angle_gamma   90.00
#
_symmetry.space_group_name_H-M   'P 1'
#
loop_
_entity.id
_entity.type
_entity.pdbx_description
1 polymer ?
#
loop_
_entity_poly.entity_id
_entity_poly.type
_entity_poly.pdbx_seq_one_letter_code
_entity_poly.pdbx_strand_id
1 'polypeptide(L)'
;MLKTALEKILSLQPRWSNKNTPEMKERGRLIREAIQPGMENLTGNIDWVVEGDFLVEASDGIGNKARVPWVRIYNPFRSPKTTQG
;
A
#
# COMPACT_ATOMS: atom_id res chain seq x y z
N MET A 1 -14.53 -3.66 1.56
CA MET A 1 -13.83 -2.35 1.63
C MET A 1 -12.58 -2.31 0.75
N LEU A 2 -11.68 -3.29 0.84
CA LEU A 2 -10.46 -3.37 0.03
C LEU A 2 -10.68 -3.28 -1.50
N LYS A 3 -11.63 -4.06 -2.04
CA LYS A 3 -11.99 -4.03 -3.49
C LYS A 3 -12.39 -2.63 -3.97
N THR A 4 -13.29 -1.97 -3.26
CA THR A 4 -13.77 -0.63 -3.59
C THR A 4 -12.65 0.41 -3.54
N ALA A 5 -11.74 0.30 -2.56
CA ALA A 5 -10.56 1.16 -2.48
C ALA A 5 -9.64 0.95 -3.69
N LEU A 6 -9.41 -0.30 -4.11
CA LEU A 6 -8.61 -0.62 -5.29
C LEU A 6 -9.24 -0.05 -6.57
N GLU A 7 -10.54 -0.23 -6.77
CA GLU A 7 -11.29 0.36 -7.90
C GLU A 7 -11.14 1.88 -7.94
N LYS A 8 -11.25 2.53 -6.77
CA LYS A 8 -11.09 3.98 -6.66
C LYS A 8 -9.66 4.43 -6.97
N ILE A 9 -8.65 3.73 -6.48
CA ILE A 9 -7.24 4.02 -6.81
C ILE A 9 -6.99 3.89 -8.32
N LEU A 10 -7.49 2.82 -8.95
CA LEU A 10 -7.37 2.61 -10.39
C LEU A 10 -8.05 3.75 -11.18
N SER A 11 -9.20 4.24 -10.72
CA SER A 11 -9.86 5.40 -11.34
C SER A 11 -9.09 6.72 -11.21
N LEU A 12 -8.26 6.86 -10.15
CA LEU A 12 -7.43 8.04 -9.91
C LEU A 12 -6.09 7.99 -10.65
N GLN A 13 -5.65 6.80 -11.08
CA GLN A 13 -4.35 6.59 -11.70
C GLN A 13 -4.12 7.42 -12.98
N PRO A 14 -5.11 7.61 -13.89
CA PRO A 14 -4.96 8.49 -15.06
C PRO A 14 -4.80 9.98 -14.70
N ARG A 15 -5.21 10.38 -13.49
CA ARG A 15 -5.13 11.77 -12.99
C ARG A 15 -3.86 12.02 -12.19
N TRP A 16 -2.86 11.16 -12.32
CA TRP A 16 -1.62 11.28 -11.56
C TRP A 16 -0.94 12.63 -11.80
N SER A 17 -0.46 13.22 -10.71
CA SER A 17 0.47 14.34 -10.68
C SER A 17 1.55 14.03 -9.65
N ASN A 18 2.77 14.53 -9.87
CA ASN A 18 3.81 14.48 -8.85
C ASN A 18 3.54 15.44 -7.67
N LYS A 19 2.63 16.41 -7.84
CA LYS A 19 2.20 17.36 -6.81
C LYS A 19 1.09 16.78 -5.95
N ASN A 20 0.91 17.33 -4.75
CA ASN A 20 -0.11 16.90 -3.79
C ASN A 20 -1.51 17.46 -4.10
N THR A 21 -2.04 17.17 -5.29
CA THR A 21 -3.40 17.58 -5.72
C THR A 21 -4.49 16.87 -4.88
N PRO A 22 -5.76 17.33 -4.91
CA PRO A 22 -6.85 16.64 -4.21
C PRO A 22 -6.98 15.15 -4.59
N GLU A 23 -6.80 14.81 -5.87
CA GLU A 23 -6.81 13.42 -6.36
C GLU A 23 -5.66 12.61 -5.77
N MET A 24 -4.46 13.20 -5.66
CA MET A 24 -3.30 12.53 -5.08
C MET A 24 -3.40 12.40 -3.57
N LYS A 25 -4.01 13.36 -2.88
CA LYS A 25 -4.33 13.26 -1.45
C LYS A 25 -5.30 12.10 -1.21
N GLU A 26 -6.37 12.01 -2.00
CA GLU A 26 -7.34 10.92 -1.85
C GLU A 26 -6.74 9.56 -2.19
N ARG A 27 -5.93 9.46 -3.26
CA ARG A 27 -5.21 8.21 -3.58
C ARG A 27 -4.29 7.79 -2.43
N GLY A 28 -3.51 8.74 -1.88
CA GLY A 28 -2.64 8.48 -0.74
C GLY A 28 -3.37 8.08 0.53
N ARG A 29 -4.56 8.65 0.76
CA ARG A 29 -5.46 8.29 1.86
C ARG A 29 -5.95 6.86 1.70
N LEU A 30 -6.44 6.48 0.52
CA LEU A 30 -6.91 5.12 0.24
C LEU A 30 -5.82 4.06 0.40
N ILE A 31 -4.58 4.38 -0.02
CA ILE A 31 -3.44 3.47 0.16
C ILE A 31 -3.17 3.20 1.65
N ARG A 32 -3.13 4.25 2.48
CA ARG A 32 -2.79 4.13 3.92
C ARG A 32 -3.94 3.64 4.78
N GLU A 33 -5.16 4.11 4.52
CA GLU A 33 -6.31 3.89 5.41
C GLU A 33 -7.21 2.74 4.96
N ALA A 34 -7.07 2.25 3.72
CA ALA A 34 -7.92 1.16 3.20
C ALA A 34 -7.11 -0.01 2.65
N ILE A 35 -6.10 0.23 1.82
CA ILE A 35 -5.29 -0.86 1.25
C ILE A 35 -4.44 -1.49 2.34
N GLN A 36 -3.62 -0.73 3.06
CA GLN A 36 -2.73 -1.28 4.08
C GLN A 36 -3.47 -2.09 5.16
N PRO A 37 -4.51 -1.56 5.84
CA PRO A 37 -5.27 -2.35 6.82
C PRO A 37 -5.99 -3.55 6.22
N GLY A 38 -6.47 -3.42 4.97
CA GLY A 38 -7.09 -4.53 4.26
C GLY A 38 -6.11 -5.66 3.94
N MET A 39 -4.86 -5.32 3.63
CA MET A 39 -3.79 -6.29 3.44
C MET A 39 -3.33 -6.87 4.78
N GLU A 40 -3.22 -6.09 5.85
CA GLU A 40 -2.90 -6.58 7.20
C GLU A 40 -3.93 -7.61 7.68
N ASN A 41 -5.22 -7.33 7.45
CA ASN A 41 -6.28 -8.27 7.77
C ASN A 41 -6.17 -9.56 6.93
N LEU A 42 -5.84 -9.45 5.64
CA LEU A 42 -5.63 -10.61 4.79
C LEU A 42 -4.42 -11.43 5.26
N THR A 43 -3.32 -10.77 5.63
CA THR A 43 -2.08 -11.43 6.07
C THR A 43 -2.22 -12.11 7.43
N GLY A 44 -2.94 -11.50 8.38
CA GLY A 44 -3.22 -12.14 9.68
C GLY A 44 -4.05 -13.42 9.58
N ASN A 45 -4.69 -13.67 8.42
CA ASN A 45 -5.47 -14.88 8.17
C ASN A 45 -4.68 -15.98 7.42
N ILE A 46 -3.40 -15.75 7.08
CA ILE A 46 -2.56 -16.71 6.33
C ILE A 46 -1.34 -17.21 7.11
N ASP A 47 -1.25 -16.92 8.42
CA ASP A 47 -0.18 -17.45 9.29
C ASP A 47 -0.08 -18.98 9.27
N TRP A 48 -1.17 -19.69 8.92
CA TRP A 48 -1.18 -21.14 8.77
C TRP A 48 -0.51 -21.64 7.48
N VAL A 49 -0.27 -20.77 6.49
CA VAL A 49 0.32 -21.11 5.18
C VAL A 49 1.83 -20.92 5.19
N VAL A 50 2.30 -19.86 5.84
CA VAL A 50 3.72 -19.52 5.95
C VAL A 50 3.98 -19.00 7.35
N GLU A 51 4.74 -19.75 8.15
CA GLU A 51 5.19 -19.28 9.45
C GLU A 51 6.05 -18.01 9.29
N GLY A 52 5.62 -16.91 9.90
CA GLY A 52 6.45 -15.71 10.01
C GLY A 52 5.66 -14.48 10.44
N ASP A 53 6.33 -13.59 11.19
CA ASP A 53 5.79 -12.29 11.58
C ASP A 53 5.76 -11.34 10.38
N PHE A 54 4.77 -11.48 9.50
CA PHE A 54 4.63 -10.61 8.34
C PHE A 54 4.09 -9.23 8.73
N LEU A 55 4.74 -8.20 8.22
CA LEU A 55 4.31 -6.82 8.31
C LEU A 55 3.86 -6.33 6.94
N VAL A 56 2.98 -5.33 6.95
CA VAL A 56 2.52 -4.65 5.75
C VAL A 56 2.96 -3.20 5.81
N GLU A 57 3.48 -2.70 4.70
CA GLU A 57 3.81 -1.29 4.54
C GLU A 57 3.29 -0.80 3.19
N ALA A 58 2.78 0.43 3.15
CA ALA A 58 2.33 1.04 1.91
C ALA A 58 2.84 2.48 1.76
N SER A 59 3.03 2.91 0.51
CA SER A 59 3.48 4.26 0.21
C SER A 59 2.94 4.77 -1.13
N ASP A 60 2.68 6.08 -1.17
CA ASP A 60 2.37 6.84 -2.40
C ASP A 60 3.47 7.87 -2.73
N GLY A 61 4.67 7.70 -2.17
CA GLY A 61 5.82 8.60 -2.31
C GLY A 61 6.00 9.56 -1.13
N ILE A 62 7.25 9.98 -0.90
CA ILE A 62 7.65 10.95 0.13
C ILE A 62 8.01 12.27 -0.57
N GLY A 63 7.38 13.36 -0.15
CA GLY A 63 7.47 14.66 -0.84
C GLY A 63 6.67 14.65 -2.15
N ASN A 64 7.30 14.19 -3.23
CA ASN A 64 6.62 14.02 -4.51
C ASN A 64 5.78 12.74 -4.53
N LYS A 65 4.63 12.80 -5.19
CA LYS A 65 3.70 11.68 -5.32
C LYS A 65 4.20 10.70 -6.36
N ALA A 66 4.44 9.46 -5.94
CA ALA A 66 4.90 8.38 -6.81
C ALA A 66 3.88 8.12 -7.92
N ARG A 67 4.35 7.85 -9.14
CA ARG A 67 3.45 7.49 -10.25
C ARG A 67 2.69 6.21 -9.94
N VAL A 68 3.41 5.20 -9.46
CA VAL A 68 2.85 3.92 -9.03
C VAL A 68 2.96 3.84 -7.51
N PRO A 69 1.85 3.94 -6.75
CA PRO A 69 1.88 3.65 -5.32
C PRO A 69 2.08 2.14 -5.11
N TRP A 70 2.61 1.74 -3.97
CA TRP A 70 2.89 0.35 -3.67
C TRP A 70 2.42 -0.02 -2.26
N VAL A 71 2.16 -1.32 -2.09
CA VAL A 71 1.99 -1.99 -0.81
C VAL A 71 2.86 -3.23 -0.84
N ARG A 72 3.56 -3.53 0.26
CA ARG A 72 4.42 -4.70 0.39
C ARG A 72 4.06 -5.47 1.64
N ILE A 73 4.16 -6.80 1.55
CA ILE A 73 4.08 -7.73 2.67
C ILE A 73 5.47 -8.31 2.84
N TYR A 74 6.03 -8.29 4.05
CA TYR A 74 7.41 -8.68 4.26
C TYR A 74 7.63 -9.23 5.67
N ASN A 75 8.61 -10.13 5.81
CA ASN A 75 9.11 -10.52 7.12
C ASN A 75 10.24 -9.54 7.52
N PRO A 76 10.14 -8.83 8.66
CA PRO A 76 11.08 -7.77 9.03
C PRO A 76 12.49 -8.30 9.31
N PHE A 77 12.65 -9.57 9.68
CA PHE A 77 13.96 -10.20 9.88
C PHE A 77 14.64 -10.54 8.56
N ARG A 78 13.87 -10.95 7.55
CA ARG A 78 14.42 -11.37 6.25
C ARG A 78 14.56 -10.21 5.25
N SER A 79 13.67 -9.23 5.31
CA SER A 79 13.60 -8.11 4.37
C SER A 79 13.39 -6.78 5.11
N PRO A 80 14.36 -6.32 5.91
CA PRO A 80 14.20 -5.18 6.82
C PRO A 80 13.99 -3.84 6.10
N LYS A 81 14.41 -3.69 4.83
CA LYS A 81 14.32 -2.42 4.09
C LYS A 81 13.61 -2.59 2.76
N THR A 82 12.82 -1.59 2.39
CA THR A 82 12.08 -1.54 1.11
C THR A 82 12.97 -1.57 -0.12
N THR A 83 14.21 -1.12 0.01
CA THR A 83 15.20 -1.06 -1.08
C THR A 83 16.15 -2.26 -1.11
N GLN A 84 16.07 -3.16 -0.14
CA GLN A 84 16.89 -4.37 -0.05
C GLN A 84 15.93 -5.54 0.15
N GLY A 85 15.46 -6.06 -0.99
CA GLY A 85 14.63 -7.25 -1.05
C GLY A 85 15.46 -8.51 -1.26
#